data_AF-A0A520KN01-F1
#
_entry.id   AF-A0A520KN01-F1
#
_cell.length_a   1.000
_cell.length_b   1.000
_cell.length_c   1.000
_cell.angle_alpha   90.00
_cell.angle_beta   90.00
_cell.angle_gamma   90.00
#
_symmetry.space_group_name_H-M   'P 1'
#
loop_
_entity.id
_entity.type
_entity.pdbx_description
1 polymer ?
#
loop_
_entity_poly.entity_id
_entity_poly.type
_entity_poly.pdbx_seq_one_letter_code
_entity_poly.pdbx_strand_id
1 'polypeptide(L)'
;EVAAGETHSDNVGPAITGGFCIVGQEIHKIKPRPFKITVVTPEHTSKTKEARKTIPRDVTLEQAKQNIYRAAVMTHGITTGNTRKIGHGMKDTIAEPERAKTIPGYHEIKEKARETGAHGCTISGSGPTIFAVGPNPKKTGKAIQKTFKKHKINSKLIITEPGPGTKEK
;
A
#
# COMPACT_ATOMS: atom_id res chain seq x y z
N GLU A 1 -13.15 -7.42 16.47
CA GLU A 1 -12.49 -6.55 17.46
C GLU A 1 -12.14 -5.22 16.82
N VAL A 2 -12.29 -4.13 17.57
CA VAL A 2 -11.99 -2.76 17.14
C VAL A 2 -10.47 -2.61 17.02
N ALA A 3 -9.97 -2.49 15.80
CA ALA A 3 -8.58 -2.11 15.57
C ALA A 3 -8.42 -0.60 15.82
N ALA A 4 -7.82 -0.24 16.96
CA ALA A 4 -7.21 1.07 17.22
C ALA A 4 -8.16 2.30 17.29
N GLY A 5 -9.29 2.20 17.99
CA GLY A 5 -10.01 3.36 18.53
C GLY A 5 -10.79 4.25 17.53
N GLU A 6 -10.68 3.98 16.23
CA GLU A 6 -11.47 4.60 15.16
C GLU A 6 -11.77 3.52 14.12
N THR A 7 -13.05 3.33 13.77
CA THR A 7 -13.45 2.46 12.66
C THR A 7 -12.94 3.04 11.35
N HIS A 8 -11.79 2.55 10.91
CA HIS A 8 -11.21 2.86 9.61
C HIS A 8 -11.99 2.10 8.54
N SER A 9 -13.05 2.72 8.03
CA SER A 9 -13.94 2.15 7.01
C SER A 9 -13.21 1.72 5.74
N ASP A 10 -12.04 2.30 5.46
CA ASP A 10 -11.11 1.94 4.39
C ASP A 10 -10.43 0.56 4.58
N ASN A 11 -10.37 0.03 5.81
CA ASN A 11 -9.94 -1.35 6.07
C ASN A 11 -11.13 -2.30 6.20
N VAL A 12 -12.18 -1.88 6.90
CA VAL A 12 -13.36 -2.72 7.16
C VAL A 12 -14.13 -3.01 5.88
N GLY A 13 -14.34 -2.01 5.03
CA GLY A 13 -15.03 -2.13 3.74
C GLY A 13 -14.47 -3.27 2.87
N PRO A 14 -13.20 -3.19 2.42
CA PRO A 14 -12.62 -4.23 1.57
C PRO A 14 -12.45 -5.58 2.29
N ALA A 15 -12.30 -5.60 3.62
CA ALA A 15 -12.24 -6.87 4.37
C ALA A 15 -13.57 -7.64 4.27
N ILE A 16 -14.69 -6.95 4.41
CA ILE A 16 -16.04 -7.53 4.33
C ILE A 16 -16.40 -7.80 2.87
N THR A 17 -16.38 -6.75 2.04
CA THR A 17 -16.97 -6.83 0.70
C THR A 17 -16.02 -7.43 -0.33
N GLY A 18 -14.72 -7.46 -0.07
CA GLY A 18 -13.70 -7.82 -1.04
C GLY A 18 -13.50 -6.79 -2.15
N GLY A 19 -12.51 -7.06 -2.99
CA GLY A 19 -12.14 -6.19 -4.11
C GLY A 19 -11.41 -4.93 -3.66
N PHE A 20 -11.74 -3.80 -4.30
CA PHE A 20 -11.19 -2.48 -4.00
C PHE A 20 -12.33 -1.54 -3.62
N CYS A 21 -12.13 -0.72 -2.58
CA CYS A 21 -13.16 0.19 -2.08
C CYS A 21 -12.68 1.63 -2.15
N ILE A 22 -13.54 2.53 -2.64
CA ILE A 22 -13.41 3.97 -2.48
C ILE A 22 -14.34 4.37 -1.34
N VAL A 23 -13.78 4.99 -0.31
CA VAL A 23 -14.50 5.30 0.93
C VAL A 23 -14.59 6.81 1.11
N GLY A 24 -15.82 7.30 1.27
CA GLY A 24 -16.16 8.67 1.63
C GLY A 24 -17.33 8.68 2.60
N GLN A 25 -18.38 9.46 2.30
CA GLN A 25 -19.67 9.35 3.01
C GLN A 25 -20.33 7.98 2.78
N GLU A 26 -20.07 7.39 1.61
CA GLU A 26 -20.50 6.04 1.22
C GLU A 26 -19.28 5.18 0.84
N ILE A 27 -19.49 3.87 0.76
CA ILE A 27 -18.48 2.91 0.28
C ILE A 27 -18.84 2.45 -1.12
N HIS A 28 -18.00 2.79 -2.09
CA HIS A 28 -18.14 2.32 -3.47
C HIS A 28 -17.19 1.15 -3.72
N LYS A 29 -17.77 -0.04 -3.93
CA LYS A 29 -17.01 -1.25 -4.28
C LYS A 29 -16.69 -1.28 -5.76
N ILE A 30 -15.45 -1.61 -6.07
CA ILE A 30 -14.94 -1.84 -7.41
C ILE A 30 -14.45 -3.28 -7.51
N LYS A 31 -14.93 -4.00 -8.53
CA LYS A 31 -14.38 -5.31 -8.89
C LYS A 31 -13.05 -5.11 -9.62
N PRO A 32 -11.91 -5.52 -9.02
CA PRO A 32 -10.62 -5.40 -9.68
C PRO A 32 -10.52 -6.42 -10.82
N ARG A 33 -9.85 -6.05 -11.91
CA ARG A 33 -9.31 -7.06 -12.84
C ARG A 33 -8.15 -7.79 -12.15
N PRO A 34 -7.88 -9.07 -12.49
CA PRO A 34 -6.82 -9.83 -11.82
C PRO A 34 -5.44 -9.18 -11.99
N PHE A 35 -4.70 -9.04 -10.89
CA PHE A 35 -3.28 -8.72 -10.88
C PHE A 35 -2.62 -9.29 -9.63
N LYS A 36 -1.31 -9.56 -9.70
CA LYS A 36 -0.55 -10.04 -8.55
C LYS A 36 -0.02 -8.88 -7.72
N ILE A 37 -0.01 -9.12 -6.41
CA ILE A 37 0.42 -8.21 -5.36
C ILE A 37 1.57 -8.88 -4.62
N THR A 38 2.62 -8.09 -4.36
CA THR A 38 3.71 -8.45 -3.45
C THR A 38 3.49 -7.76 -2.12
N VAL A 39 3.42 -8.53 -1.04
CA VAL A 39 3.29 -8.02 0.33
C VAL A 39 4.49 -8.50 1.14
N VAL A 40 5.23 -7.57 1.74
CA VAL A 40 6.34 -7.89 2.64
C VAL A 40 6.12 -7.24 3.98
N THR A 41 5.89 -8.07 5.01
CA THR A 41 5.60 -7.63 6.37
C THR A 41 6.80 -7.90 7.26
N PRO A 42 7.48 -6.88 7.81
CA PRO A 42 8.53 -7.09 8.80
C PRO A 42 7.94 -7.58 10.13
N GLU A 43 8.66 -8.47 10.81
CA GLU A 43 8.14 -9.19 11.99
C GLU A 43 8.01 -8.28 13.23
N HIS A 44 8.88 -7.28 13.36
CA HIS A 44 8.84 -6.33 14.48
C HIS A 44 9.29 -4.94 14.03
N THR A 45 8.37 -3.98 14.03
CA THR A 45 8.73 -2.55 14.08
C THR A 45 7.85 -1.84 15.09
N SER A 46 8.48 -1.04 15.93
CA SER A 46 7.89 -0.37 17.09
C SER A 46 6.81 0.68 16.74
N LYS A 47 5.75 0.64 17.56
CA LYS A 47 4.75 1.67 17.93
C LYS A 47 4.06 2.45 16.79
N THR A 48 3.07 1.78 16.20
CA THR A 48 1.97 2.23 15.32
C THR A 48 1.16 3.47 15.77
N LYS A 49 1.44 4.11 16.91
CA LYS A 49 0.71 5.30 17.38
C LYS A 49 1.33 6.63 16.94
N GLU A 50 2.63 6.70 16.67
CA GLU A 50 3.30 7.97 16.33
C GLU A 50 3.13 8.35 14.86
N ALA A 51 3.16 7.38 13.94
CA ALA A 51 3.05 7.63 12.49
C ALA A 51 1.71 8.25 12.04
N ARG A 52 0.65 8.20 12.88
CA ARG A 52 -0.63 8.88 12.60
C ARG A 52 -0.63 10.35 13.02
N LYS A 53 0.20 10.74 13.99
CA LYS A 53 0.30 12.14 14.48
C LYS A 53 1.16 13.02 13.59
N THR A 54 1.86 12.44 12.61
CA THR A 54 2.87 13.14 11.79
C THR A 54 2.37 13.57 10.42
N ILE A 55 1.16 13.17 10.01
CA ILE A 55 0.60 13.61 8.72
C ILE A 55 0.24 15.11 8.84
N PRO A 56 0.69 15.95 7.89
CA PRO A 56 0.40 17.38 7.93
C PRO A 56 -1.11 17.64 7.86
N ARG A 57 -1.56 18.64 8.64
CA ARG A 57 -2.97 19.09 8.61
C ARG A 57 -3.27 19.93 7.37
N ASP A 58 -2.28 20.68 6.90
CA ASP A 58 -2.38 21.55 5.74
C ASP A 58 -1.52 20.98 4.60
N VAL A 59 -2.07 21.02 3.39
CA VAL A 59 -1.36 20.61 2.16
C VAL A 59 -1.48 21.71 1.12
N THR A 60 -0.46 21.82 0.28
CA THR A 60 -0.52 22.74 -0.86
C THR A 60 -1.60 22.29 -1.86
N LEU A 61 -2.15 23.25 -2.59
CA LEU A 61 -3.09 22.95 -3.68
C LEU A 61 -2.48 22.00 -4.72
N GLU A 62 -1.18 22.12 -4.98
CA GLU A 62 -0.49 21.24 -5.93
C GLU A 62 -0.40 19.80 -5.42
N GLN A 63 -0.06 19.58 -4.13
CA GLN A 63 -0.10 18.24 -3.55
C GLN A 63 -1.49 17.62 -3.64
N ALA A 64 -2.54 18.40 -3.33
CA ALA A 64 -3.92 17.95 -3.43
C ALA A 64 -4.29 17.54 -4.87
N LYS A 65 -4.00 18.40 -5.86
CA LYS A 65 -4.23 18.10 -7.28
C LYS A 65 -3.53 16.82 -7.73
N GLN A 66 -2.26 16.66 -7.38
CA GLN A 66 -1.47 15.49 -7.75
C GLN A 66 -2.00 14.20 -7.13
N ASN A 67 -2.37 14.22 -5.85
CA ASN A 67 -2.91 13.04 -5.17
C ASN A 67 -4.30 12.66 -5.69
N ILE A 68 -5.18 13.63 -5.97
CA ILE A 68 -6.50 13.38 -6.58
C ILE A 68 -6.32 12.73 -7.97
N TYR A 69 -5.46 13.30 -8.81
CA TYR A 69 -5.14 12.74 -10.12
C TYR A 69 -4.63 11.29 -10.02
N ARG A 70 -3.71 11.02 -9.10
CA ARG A 70 -3.13 9.69 -8.90
C ARG A 70 -4.14 8.68 -8.35
N ALA A 71 -5.03 9.08 -7.45
CA ALA A 71 -6.12 8.25 -6.97
C ALA A 71 -7.08 7.87 -8.11
N ALA A 72 -7.42 8.81 -9.00
CA ALA A 72 -8.24 8.54 -10.18
C ALA A 72 -7.54 7.58 -11.16
N VAL A 73 -6.24 7.78 -11.43
CA VAL A 73 -5.43 6.89 -12.28
C VAL A 73 -5.29 5.49 -11.66
N MET A 74 -5.12 5.39 -10.34
CA MET A 74 -5.09 4.10 -9.64
C MET A 74 -6.41 3.36 -9.85
N THR A 75 -7.53 4.04 -9.61
CA THR A 75 -8.88 3.49 -9.78
C THR A 75 -9.08 2.96 -11.19
N HIS A 76 -8.69 3.72 -12.21
CA HIS A 76 -8.72 3.28 -13.60
C HIS A 76 -7.77 2.08 -13.86
N GLY A 77 -6.60 2.05 -13.23
CA GLY A 77 -5.69 0.91 -13.27
C GLY A 77 -6.30 -0.36 -12.68
N ILE A 78 -7.01 -0.24 -11.55
CA ILE A 78 -7.69 -1.35 -10.87
C ILE A 78 -8.81 -1.93 -11.74
N THR A 79 -9.64 -1.09 -12.36
CA THR A 79 -10.74 -1.54 -13.22
C THR A 79 -10.27 -2.15 -14.54
N THR A 80 -9.06 -1.80 -15.00
CA THR A 80 -8.48 -2.31 -16.26
C THR A 80 -7.42 -3.40 -16.05
N GLY A 81 -6.96 -3.64 -14.83
CA GLY A 81 -5.87 -4.58 -14.53
C GLY A 81 -4.50 -4.05 -14.95
N ASN A 82 -4.40 -2.77 -15.29
CA ASN A 82 -3.18 -2.16 -15.76
C ASN A 82 -2.26 -1.79 -14.58
N THR A 83 -1.34 -2.69 -14.25
CA THR A 83 -0.42 -2.52 -13.13
C THR A 83 0.51 -1.32 -13.24
N ARG A 84 0.76 -0.78 -14.45
CA ARG A 84 1.52 0.48 -14.62
C ARG A 84 0.72 1.67 -14.09
N LYS A 85 -0.58 1.73 -14.39
CA LYS A 85 -1.48 2.76 -13.87
C LYS A 85 -1.68 2.63 -12.37
N ILE A 86 -1.87 1.41 -11.88
CA ILE A 86 -1.95 1.14 -10.42
C ILE A 86 -0.67 1.65 -9.74
N GLY A 87 0.50 1.25 -10.25
CA GLY A 87 1.79 1.65 -9.68
C GLY A 87 2.06 3.15 -9.75
N HIS A 88 1.64 3.82 -10.83
CA HIS A 88 1.71 5.29 -10.93
C HIS A 88 0.86 5.96 -9.85
N GLY A 89 -0.35 5.46 -9.63
CA GLY A 89 -1.28 5.98 -8.64
C GLY A 89 -0.82 5.79 -7.19
N MET A 90 0.08 4.84 -6.91
CA MET A 90 0.62 4.60 -5.55
C MET A 90 1.51 5.72 -5.01
N LYS A 91 1.86 6.72 -5.83
CA LYS A 91 2.73 7.82 -5.39
C LYS A 91 1.94 8.81 -4.55
N ASP A 92 2.13 8.78 -3.25
CA ASP A 92 1.54 9.74 -2.32
C ASP A 92 2.56 10.81 -1.92
N THR A 93 2.20 12.09 -2.05
CA THR A 93 3.04 13.23 -1.64
C THR A 93 2.70 13.78 -0.25
N ILE A 94 1.73 13.18 0.45
CA ILE A 94 1.19 13.67 1.72
C ILE A 94 1.58 12.73 2.87
N ALA A 95 1.06 11.50 2.90
CA ALA A 95 1.27 10.61 4.04
C ALA A 95 2.53 9.74 3.90
N GLU A 96 2.83 9.27 2.69
CA GLU A 96 4.00 8.42 2.44
C GLU A 96 5.33 9.05 2.89
N PRO A 97 5.65 10.34 2.62
CA PRO A 97 6.91 10.94 3.08
C PRO A 97 7.08 10.94 4.60
N GLU A 98 5.98 11.13 5.34
CA GLU A 98 6.01 11.13 6.81
C GLU A 98 6.11 9.72 7.37
N ARG A 99 5.38 8.76 6.79
CA ARG A 99 5.43 7.34 7.19
C ARG A 99 6.75 6.67 6.80
N ALA A 100 7.39 7.11 5.71
CA ALA A 100 8.69 6.60 5.28
C ALA A 100 9.77 6.73 6.36
N LYS A 101 9.71 7.80 7.17
CA LYS A 101 10.66 8.08 8.25
C LYS A 101 10.67 7.00 9.34
N THR A 102 9.56 6.28 9.50
CA THR A 102 9.43 5.23 10.53
C THR A 102 9.82 3.84 10.03
N ILE A 103 10.18 3.69 8.75
CA ILE A 103 10.50 2.39 8.13
C ILE A 103 11.99 2.39 7.74
N PRO A 104 12.84 1.65 8.46
CA PRO A 104 14.26 1.54 8.14
C PRO A 104 14.49 1.05 6.70
N GLY A 105 15.25 1.83 5.93
CA GLY A 105 15.60 1.49 4.55
C GLY A 105 14.48 1.70 3.53
N TYR A 106 13.39 2.42 3.84
CA TYR A 106 12.24 2.58 2.93
C TYR A 106 12.60 3.09 1.53
N HIS A 107 13.47 4.10 1.42
CA HIS A 107 13.88 4.61 0.11
C HIS A 107 14.69 3.58 -0.68
N GLU A 108 15.59 2.84 -0.03
CA GLU A 108 16.31 1.71 -0.63
C GLU A 108 15.35 0.59 -1.05
N ILE A 109 14.31 0.31 -0.25
CA ILE A 109 13.24 -0.64 -0.58
C ILE A 109 12.56 -0.24 -1.90
N LYS A 110 12.17 1.03 -2.07
CA LYS A 110 11.55 1.51 -3.31
C LYS A 110 12.48 1.38 -4.51
N GLU A 111 13.75 1.72 -4.34
CA GLU A 111 14.77 1.60 -5.38
C GLU A 111 14.95 0.14 -5.80
N LYS A 112 15.19 -0.76 -4.84
CA LYS A 112 15.37 -2.19 -5.09
C LYS A 112 14.13 -2.84 -5.67
N ALA A 113 12.93 -2.43 -5.26
CA ALA A 113 11.72 -2.87 -5.91
C ALA A 113 11.67 -2.44 -7.39
N ARG A 114 12.01 -1.18 -7.70
CA ARG A 114 12.04 -0.65 -9.07
C ARG A 114 13.05 -1.39 -9.96
N GLU A 115 14.25 -1.69 -9.44
CA GLU A 115 15.27 -2.49 -10.15
C GLU A 115 14.78 -3.88 -10.57
N THR A 116 13.79 -4.45 -9.88
CA THR A 116 13.16 -5.73 -10.26
C THR A 116 12.08 -5.59 -11.35
N GLY A 117 11.78 -4.36 -11.78
CA GLY A 117 10.72 -4.04 -12.73
C GLY A 117 9.36 -3.75 -12.08
N ALA A 118 9.30 -3.52 -10.76
CA ALA A 118 8.05 -3.15 -10.11
C ALA A 118 7.50 -1.84 -10.69
N HIS A 119 6.20 -1.81 -10.97
CA HIS A 119 5.49 -0.64 -11.48
C HIS A 119 5.16 0.36 -10.36
N GLY A 120 4.99 -0.14 -9.13
CA GLY A 120 4.79 0.66 -7.93
C GLY A 120 5.18 -0.10 -6.68
N CYS A 121 5.60 0.64 -5.66
CA CYS A 121 5.99 0.15 -4.34
C CYS A 121 5.66 1.26 -3.33
N THR A 122 4.87 0.95 -2.31
CA THR A 122 4.44 1.89 -1.27
C THR A 122 4.19 1.18 0.06
N ILE A 123 3.80 1.95 1.08
CA ILE A 123 3.48 1.49 2.43
C ILE A 123 2.03 0.98 2.45
N SER A 124 1.81 -0.20 3.02
CA SER A 124 0.46 -0.72 3.27
C SER A 124 -0.08 -0.12 4.58
N GLY A 125 -1.17 0.63 4.48
CA GLY A 125 -1.76 1.33 5.63
C GLY A 125 -0.76 2.28 6.28
N SER A 126 -0.65 2.24 7.61
CA SER A 126 0.35 2.99 8.38
C SER A 126 1.76 2.40 8.31
N GLY A 127 1.96 1.28 7.61
CA GLY A 127 3.20 0.52 7.67
C GLY A 127 3.32 -0.32 8.95
N PRO A 128 4.44 -1.05 9.09
CA PRO A 128 5.65 -1.05 8.24
C PRO A 128 5.56 -1.97 7.00
N THR A 129 4.43 -2.64 6.79
CA THR A 129 4.25 -3.56 5.65
C THR A 129 4.43 -2.83 4.33
N ILE A 130 5.15 -3.44 3.40
CA ILE A 130 5.39 -2.92 2.05
C ILE A 130 4.49 -3.63 1.04
N PHE A 131 3.90 -2.84 0.16
CA PHE A 131 3.03 -3.27 -0.93
C PHE A 131 3.68 -2.93 -2.27
N ALA A 132 3.72 -3.88 -3.20
CA ALA A 132 4.22 -3.62 -4.56
C ALA A 132 3.44 -4.37 -5.64
N VAL A 133 3.39 -3.79 -6.85
CA VAL A 133 2.78 -4.37 -8.04
C VAL A 133 3.74 -4.33 -9.21
N GLY A 134 3.71 -5.35 -10.06
CA GLY A 134 4.57 -5.44 -11.23
C GLY A 134 4.66 -6.86 -11.81
N PRO A 135 5.44 -7.04 -12.88
CA PRO A 135 5.56 -8.30 -13.58
C PRO A 135 6.30 -9.40 -12.80
N ASN A 136 7.15 -9.04 -11.82
CA ASN A 136 8.06 -9.97 -11.15
C ASN A 136 7.82 -10.07 -9.62
N PRO A 137 6.62 -10.42 -9.13
CA PRO A 137 6.26 -10.27 -7.71
C PRO A 137 7.19 -11.01 -6.75
N LYS A 138 7.62 -12.24 -7.08
CA LYS A 138 8.56 -13.00 -6.25
C LYS A 138 9.95 -12.36 -6.19
N LYS A 139 10.44 -11.83 -7.31
CA LYS A 139 11.75 -11.16 -7.38
C LYS A 139 11.72 -9.87 -6.59
N THR A 140 10.67 -9.07 -6.77
CA THR A 140 10.40 -7.85 -6.01
C THR A 140 10.35 -8.14 -4.51
N GLY A 141 9.58 -9.14 -4.10
CA GLY A 141 9.45 -9.54 -2.70
C GLY A 141 10.79 -9.91 -2.06
N LYS A 142 11.60 -10.73 -2.74
CA LYS A 142 12.95 -11.10 -2.28
C LYS A 142 13.89 -9.90 -2.17
N ALA A 143 13.81 -8.94 -3.10
CA ALA A 143 14.62 -7.73 -3.05
C ALA A 143 14.26 -6.89 -1.81
N ILE A 144 12.96 -6.72 -1.52
CA ILE A 144 12.48 -6.02 -0.33
C ILE A 144 12.93 -6.74 0.96
N GLN A 145 12.77 -8.07 1.03
CA GLN A 145 13.25 -8.87 2.18
C GLN A 145 14.76 -8.73 2.41
N LYS A 146 15.56 -8.67 1.32
CA LYS A 146 17.01 -8.46 1.41
C LYS A 146 17.33 -7.09 2.03
N THR A 147 16.61 -6.05 1.65
CA THR A 147 16.78 -4.72 2.25
C THR A 147 16.39 -4.71 3.73
N PHE A 148 15.25 -5.31 4.12
CA PHE A 148 14.92 -5.46 5.54
C PHE A 148 16.00 -6.23 6.32
N LYS A 149 16.52 -7.33 5.75
CA LYS A 149 17.59 -8.12 6.36
C LYS A 149 18.89 -7.32 6.55
N LYS A 150 19.24 -6.42 5.61
CA LYS A 150 20.38 -5.49 5.73
C LYS A 150 20.23 -4.57 6.96
N HIS A 151 18.99 -4.21 7.29
CA HIS A 151 18.64 -3.45 8.49
C HIS A 151 18.37 -4.33 9.72
N LYS A 152 18.75 -5.62 9.69
CA LYS A 152 18.55 -6.61 10.76
C LYS A 152 17.09 -6.86 11.12
N ILE A 153 16.19 -6.71 10.15
CA ILE A 153 14.75 -6.92 10.30
C ILE A 153 14.34 -8.17 9.53
N ASN A 154 13.80 -9.17 10.23
CA ASN A 154 13.16 -10.31 9.60
C ASN A 154 11.83 -9.90 8.99
N SER A 155 11.43 -10.56 7.90
CA SER A 155 10.18 -10.24 7.20
C SER A 155 9.59 -11.43 6.49
N LYS A 156 8.25 -11.47 6.45
CA LYS A 156 7.44 -12.45 5.73
C LYS A 156 7.04 -11.92 4.36
N LEU A 157 7.22 -12.73 3.33
CA LEU A 157 6.77 -12.45 1.97
C LEU A 157 5.49 -13.24 1.66
N ILE A 158 4.48 -12.55 1.14
CA ILE A 158 3.26 -13.12 0.58
C ILE A 158 3.07 -12.58 -0.83
N ILE A 159 2.76 -13.48 -1.77
CA ILE A 159 2.33 -13.11 -3.12
C ILE A 159 0.84 -13.46 -3.20
N THR A 160 0.02 -12.47 -3.49
CA THR A 160 -1.44 -12.61 -3.47
C THR A 160 -2.08 -11.84 -4.62
N GLU A 161 -3.40 -11.75 -4.62
CA GLU A 161 -4.23 -10.95 -5.51
C GLU A 161 -5.37 -10.33 -4.70
N PRO A 162 -6.12 -9.36 -5.25
CA PRO A 162 -7.28 -8.81 -4.56
C PRO A 162 -8.27 -9.91 -4.14
N GLY A 163 -8.60 -9.96 -2.85
CA GLY A 163 -9.42 -11.01 -2.27
C GLY A 163 -10.93 -10.82 -2.51
N PRO A 164 -11.73 -11.89 -2.35
CA PRO A 164 -13.18 -11.86 -2.55
C PRO A 164 -13.96 -11.23 -1.37
N GLY A 165 -13.31 -10.93 -0.25
CA GLY A 165 -13.95 -10.49 0.99
C GLY A 165 -14.18 -11.66 1.95
N THR A 166 -14.92 -11.40 3.02
CA THR A 166 -15.38 -12.47 3.92
C THR A 166 -16.32 -13.40 3.17
N LYS A 167 -16.07 -14.71 3.26
CA LYS A 167 -17.08 -15.71 2.91
C LYS A 167 -18.04 -15.80 4.08
N GLU A 168 -19.34 -15.61 3.85
CA GLU A 168 -20.35 -16.04 4.82
C GLU A 168 -20.12 -17.53 5.09
N LYS A 169 -20.08 -17.91 6.37
CA LYS A 169 -20.05 -19.31 6.79
C LYS A 169 -21.47 -19.85 6.83
#